data_AF-A0A2S6U1F3-F1
#
_entry.id   AF-A0A2S6U1F3-F1
#
_cell.length_a   1.000
_cell.length_b   1.000
_cell.length_c   1.000
_cell.angle_alpha   90.00
_cell.angle_beta   90.00
_cell.angle_gamma   90.00
#
_symmetry.space_group_name_H-M   'P 1'
#
loop_
_entity.id
_entity.type
_entity.pdbx_description
1 polymer ?
#
loop_
_entity_poly.entity_id
_entity_poly.type
_entity_poly.pdbx_seq_one_letter_code
_entity_poly.pdbx_strand_id
1 'polypeptide(L)'
;GAALAAELLMFESATCEWCQKWDEDVGVVYAKTAEGRAAPLRRIDIYAARPADLRSVRGIVYTPTFVLWDRGREMGRVVGYPGEDNFWGLLGVIVAKLGAKPALVAARTVD
;
A
#
# COMPACT_ATOMS: atom_id res chain seq x y z
N GLY A 1 1.10 18.91 14.36
CA GLY A 1 1.03 17.47 14.71
C GLY A 1 1.81 16.69 13.69
N ALA A 2 2.54 15.65 14.10
CA ALA A 2 3.28 14.80 13.17
C ALA A 2 2.34 14.30 12.07
N ALA A 3 2.71 14.49 10.81
CA ALA A 3 2.00 13.86 9.71
C ALA A 3 2.08 12.34 9.92
N LEU A 4 0.93 11.65 9.85
CA LEU A 4 0.95 10.19 9.79
C LEU A 4 1.82 9.80 8.58
N ALA A 5 2.84 8.97 8.81
CA ALA A 5 3.67 8.45 7.75
C ALA A 5 2.83 7.57 6.83
N ALA A 6 3.10 7.61 5.52
CA ALA A 6 2.48 6.69 4.58
C ALA A 6 2.92 5.26 4.89
N GLU A 7 2.08 4.27 4.60
CA GLU A 7 2.37 2.85 4.77
C GLU A 7 2.07 2.10 3.46
N LEU A 8 2.86 1.07 3.15
CA LEU A 8 2.48 0.08 2.15
C LEU A 8 1.83 -1.10 2.87
N LEU A 9 0.51 -1.20 2.79
CA LEU A 9 -0.24 -2.28 3.43
C LEU A 9 -0.20 -3.52 2.53
N MET A 10 0.49 -4.57 2.94
CA MET A 10 0.45 -5.87 2.26
C MET A 10 -0.64 -6.72 2.91
N PHE A 11 -1.68 -7.01 2.15
CA PHE A 11 -2.68 -8.01 2.52
C PHE A 11 -2.22 -9.38 2.03
N GLU A 12 -2.10 -10.31 2.97
CA GLU A 12 -1.54 -11.63 2.76
C GLU A 12 -2.38 -12.70 3.45
N SER A 13 -2.04 -13.97 3.21
CA SER A 13 -2.58 -15.10 3.94
C SER A 13 -1.51 -16.16 4.12
N ALA A 14 -1.70 -17.05 5.10
CA ALA A 14 -0.74 -18.11 5.41
C ALA A 14 -0.50 -19.10 4.26
N THR A 15 -1.44 -19.23 3.33
CA THR A 15 -1.39 -20.18 2.20
C THR A 15 -1.03 -19.50 0.88
N CYS A 16 -0.51 -18.26 0.91
CA CYS A 16 -0.25 -17.46 -0.28
C CYS A 16 1.19 -17.67 -0.80
N GLU A 17 1.35 -18.55 -1.80
CA GLU A 17 2.65 -18.80 -2.45
C GLU A 17 3.25 -17.53 -3.08
N TRP A 18 2.42 -16.68 -3.68
CA TRP A 18 2.87 -15.41 -4.27
C TRP A 18 3.30 -14.37 -3.24
N CYS A 19 2.79 -14.45 -2.01
CA CYS A 19 3.23 -13.61 -0.90
C CYS A 19 4.64 -14.00 -0.48
N GLN A 20 4.88 -15.32 -0.35
CA GLN A 20 6.21 -15.87 -0.07
C GLN A 20 7.21 -15.51 -1.16
N LYS A 21 6.82 -15.63 -2.44
CA LYS A 21 7.67 -15.23 -3.56
C LYS A 21 8.04 -13.75 -3.52
N TRP A 22 7.08 -12.88 -3.17
CA TRP A 22 7.37 -11.45 -2.99
C TRP A 22 8.33 -11.20 -1.83
N ASP A 23 8.18 -11.91 -0.71
CA ASP A 23 9.08 -11.78 0.44
C ASP A 23 10.53 -12.13 0.07
N GLU A 24 10.72 -13.21 -0.70
CA GLU A 24 12.03 -13.68 -1.19
C GLU A 24 12.69 -12.70 -2.16
N ASP A 25 11.93 -12.17 -3.12
CA ASP A 25 12.46 -11.30 -4.17
C ASP A 25 12.65 -9.86 -3.68
N VAL A 26 11.62 -9.32 -3.04
CA VAL A 26 11.49 -7.88 -2.76
C VAL A 26 11.53 -7.60 -1.27
N GLY A 27 10.82 -8.40 -0.46
CA GLY A 27 10.65 -8.16 0.97
C GLY A 27 11.97 -8.04 1.73
N VAL A 28 12.98 -8.81 1.32
CA VAL A 28 14.35 -8.79 1.87
C VAL A 28 15.07 -7.45 1.74
N VAL A 29 14.77 -6.67 0.69
CA VAL A 29 15.43 -5.39 0.40
C VAL A 29 14.50 -4.18 0.56
N TYR A 30 13.18 -4.40 0.61
CA TYR A 30 12.17 -3.34 0.55
C TYR A 30 12.45 -2.17 1.50
N ALA A 31 12.69 -2.43 2.79
CA ALA A 31 12.95 -1.40 3.79
C ALA A 31 14.20 -0.54 3.51
N LYS A 32 15.11 -1.02 2.65
CA LYS A 32 16.35 -0.32 2.26
C LYS A 32 16.17 0.54 0.99
N THR A 33 15.05 0.43 0.28
CA THR A 33 14.80 1.23 -0.93
C THR A 33 14.25 2.62 -0.58
N ALA A 34 14.14 3.50 -1.58
CA ALA A 34 13.53 4.81 -1.38
C ALA A 34 12.01 4.67 -1.13
N GLU A 35 11.35 3.77 -1.85
CA GLU A 35 9.94 3.44 -1.71
C GLU A 35 9.63 2.90 -0.32
N GLY A 36 10.41 1.93 0.19
CA GLY A 36 10.18 1.37 1.52
C GLY A 36 10.47 2.33 2.67
N ARG A 37 11.35 3.32 2.46
CA ARG A 37 11.51 4.44 3.41
C ARG A 37 10.34 5.42 3.35
N ALA A 38 9.79 5.67 2.17
CA ALA A 38 8.65 6.58 1.99
C ALA A 38 7.34 5.96 2.48
N ALA A 39 7.18 4.65 2.34
CA ALA A 39 6.02 3.88 2.75
C ALA A 39 6.44 2.55 3.40
N PRO A 40 6.74 2.53 4.71
CA PRO A 40 7.08 1.30 5.41
C PRO A 40 6.01 0.22 5.24
N LEU A 41 6.46 -1.03 5.10
CA LEU A 41 5.58 -2.17 4.89
C LEU A 41 4.84 -2.54 6.19
N ARG A 42 3.52 -2.68 6.10
CA ARG A 42 2.68 -3.22 7.18
C ARG A 42 1.89 -4.40 6.65
N ARG A 43 2.13 -5.59 7.21
CA ARG A 43 1.45 -6.82 6.83
C ARG A 43 0.13 -6.96 7.55
N ILE A 44 -0.89 -7.45 6.85
CA ILE A 44 -2.19 -7.76 7.42
C ILE A 44 -2.73 -9.04 6.83
N ASP A 45 -3.17 -9.95 7.69
CA ASP A 45 -3.91 -11.13 7.30
C ASP A 45 -5.27 -10.72 6.70
N ILE A 46 -5.54 -11.17 5.47
CA ILE A 46 -6.79 -10.92 4.74
C ILE A 46 -8.02 -11.50 5.45
N TYR A 47 -7.85 -12.54 6.26
CA TYR A 47 -8.95 -13.20 6.98
C TYR A 47 -9.19 -12.63 8.39
N ALA A 48 -8.27 -11.83 8.90
CA ALA A 48 -8.42 -11.21 10.21
C ALA A 48 -9.42 -10.05 10.21
N ALA A 49 -9.99 -9.76 11.38
CA ALA A 49 -10.81 -8.57 11.57
C ALA A 49 -9.99 -7.31 11.23
N ARG A 50 -10.57 -6.42 10.42
CA ARG A 50 -9.81 -5.26 9.94
C ARG A 50 -9.50 -4.28 11.08
N PRO A 51 -8.23 -3.83 11.24
CA PRO A 51 -7.87 -2.81 12.21
C PRO A 51 -8.72 -1.55 12.06
N ALA A 52 -9.00 -0.85 13.17
CA ALA A 52 -9.91 0.29 13.22
C ALA A 52 -9.52 1.40 12.23
N ASP A 53 -8.23 1.67 12.12
CA ASP A 53 -7.61 2.65 11.22
C ASP A 53 -7.70 2.28 9.74
N LEU A 54 -7.99 1.01 9.42
CA LEU A 54 -8.01 0.48 8.06
C LEU A 54 -9.38 -0.05 7.63
N ARG A 55 -10.45 0.23 8.39
CA ARG A 55 -11.83 -0.22 8.08
C ARG A 55 -12.38 0.30 6.76
N SER A 56 -11.85 1.41 6.25
CA SER A 56 -12.23 1.98 4.96
C SER A 56 -11.50 1.35 3.78
N VAL A 57 -10.47 0.52 4.01
CA VAL A 57 -9.85 -0.27 2.95
C VAL A 57 -10.80 -1.41 2.59
N ARG A 58 -11.33 -1.40 1.37
CA ARG A 58 -12.34 -2.35 0.87
C ARG A 58 -11.85 -3.11 -0.36
N GLY A 59 -12.56 -4.19 -0.69
CA GLY A 59 -12.36 -4.92 -1.94
C GLY A 59 -11.01 -5.63 -2.03
N ILE A 60 -10.50 -6.13 -0.92
CA ILE A 60 -9.32 -6.99 -0.90
C ILE A 60 -9.81 -8.42 -1.00
N VAL A 61 -9.63 -9.02 -2.17
CA VAL A 61 -10.11 -10.37 -2.50
C VAL A 61 -8.99 -11.31 -2.97
N TYR A 62 -7.81 -10.77 -3.30
CA TYR A 62 -6.65 -11.51 -3.77
C TYR A 62 -5.43 -11.20 -2.90
N THR A 63 -4.54 -12.18 -2.75
CA THR A 63 -3.26 -12.05 -2.04
C THR A 63 -2.08 -12.39 -2.98
N PRO A 64 -0.97 -11.65 -2.92
CA PRO A 64 -0.80 -10.42 -2.18
C PRO A 64 -1.56 -9.25 -2.82
N THR A 65 -2.12 -8.34 -2.02
CA THR A 65 -2.55 -7.02 -2.48
C THR A 65 -1.82 -5.96 -1.67
N PHE A 66 -1.16 -5.03 -2.35
CA PHE A 66 -0.41 -3.94 -1.73
C PHE A 66 -1.19 -2.65 -1.87
N VAL A 67 -1.61 -2.04 -0.77
CA VAL A 67 -2.35 -0.77 -0.76
C VAL A 67 -1.44 0.32 -0.21
N LEU A 68 -1.18 1.36 -1.01
CA LEU A 68 -0.51 2.55 -0.51
C LEU A 68 -1.52 3.38 0.28
N TRP A 69 -1.24 3.54 1.57
CA TRP A 69 -2.10 4.19 2.54
C TRP A 69 -1.44 5.46 3.06
N ASP A 70 -2.10 6.61 2.94
CA ASP A 70 -1.62 7.87 3.48
C ASP A 70 -2.78 8.67 4.08
N ARG A 71 -2.58 9.20 5.30
CA ARG A 71 -3.55 10.05 6.02
C ARG A 71 -5.00 9.54 5.98
N GLY A 72 -5.18 8.24 6.23
CA GLY A 72 -6.51 7.64 6.29
C GLY A 72 -7.16 7.37 4.93
N ARG A 73 -6.38 7.40 3.84
CA ARG A 73 -6.87 7.23 2.47
C ARG A 73 -5.99 6.30 1.66
N GLU A 74 -6.63 5.55 0.78
CA GLU A 74 -5.95 4.75 -0.22
C GLU A 74 -5.53 5.63 -1.41
N MET A 75 -4.24 5.62 -1.72
CA MET A 75 -3.63 6.39 -2.81
C MET A 75 -3.53 5.58 -4.11
N GLY A 76 -3.57 4.27 -3.98
CA GLY A 76 -3.53 3.29 -5.06
C GLY A 76 -3.17 1.91 -4.53
N ARG A 77 -3.23 0.90 -5.38
CA ARG A 77 -2.86 -0.47 -5.01
C ARG A 77 -2.19 -1.22 -6.16
N VAL A 78 -1.42 -2.24 -5.80
CA VAL A 78 -0.89 -3.28 -6.68
C VAL A 78 -1.57 -4.60 -6.29
N VAL A 79 -2.15 -5.31 -7.26
CA VAL A 79 -2.86 -6.58 -7.01
C VAL A 79 -2.06 -7.72 -7.63
N GLY A 80 -1.76 -8.73 -6.82
CA GLY A 80 -0.94 -9.88 -7.21
C GLY A 80 0.55 -9.54 -7.29
N TYR A 81 1.33 -10.55 -7.65
CA TYR A 81 2.78 -10.44 -7.82
C TYR A 81 3.24 -11.34 -8.98
N PRO A 82 3.24 -10.85 -10.23
CA PRO A 82 3.73 -11.62 -11.38
C PRO A 82 5.26 -11.59 -11.51
N GLY A 83 5.96 -10.73 -10.75
CA GLY A 83 7.42 -10.59 -10.77
C GLY A 83 7.88 -9.21 -10.32
N GLU A 84 9.19 -9.09 -10.08
CA GLU A 84 9.85 -7.93 -9.48
C GLU A 84 9.68 -6.64 -10.32
N ASP A 85 10.00 -6.69 -11.61
CA ASP A 85 9.91 -5.51 -12.50
C ASP A 85 8.50 -4.91 -12.53
N ASN A 86 7.48 -5.77 -12.58
CA ASN A 86 6.08 -5.33 -12.56
C ASN A 86 5.73 -4.68 -11.21
N PHE A 87 6.18 -5.28 -10.11
CA PHE A 87 5.94 -4.72 -8.78
C PHE A 87 6.57 -3.33 -8.64
N TRP A 88 7.85 -3.17 -8.98
CA TRP A 88 8.53 -1.88 -8.85
C TRP A 88 7.94 -0.82 -9.78
N GLY A 89 7.59 -1.18 -11.01
CA GLY A 89 6.96 -0.26 -11.96
C GLY A 89 5.63 0.29 -11.43
N LEU A 90 4.73 -0.59 -10.96
CA LEU A 90 3.43 -0.17 -10.43
C LEU A 90 3.55 0.54 -9.07
N LEU A 91 4.45 0.09 -8.20
CA LEU A 91 4.70 0.72 -6.91
C LEU A 91 5.22 2.15 -7.10
N GLY A 92 6.16 2.37 -8.02
CA GLY A 92 6.71 3.69 -8.32
C GLY A 92 5.60 4.69 -8.74
N VAL A 93 4.66 4.25 -9.57
CA VAL A 93 3.50 5.07 -10.00
C VAL A 93 2.65 5.49 -8.81
N ILE A 94 2.36 4.59 -7.87
CA ILE A 94 1.51 4.95 -6.72
C ILE A 94 2.29 5.75 -5.67
N VAL A 95 3.56 5.45 -5.41
CA VAL A 95 4.42 6.19 -4.45
C VAL A 95 4.68 7.63 -4.92
N ALA A 96 4.80 7.87 -6.23
CA ALA A 96 4.92 9.23 -6.77
C ALA A 96 3.77 10.17 -6.36
N LYS A 97 2.60 9.61 -6.01
CA LYS A 97 1.44 10.39 -5.53
C LYS A 97 1.63 10.97 -4.12
N LEU A 98 2.55 10.46 -3.30
CA LEU A 98 2.81 10.99 -1.95
C LEU A 98 3.37 12.43 -1.98
N GLY A 99 4.09 12.78 -3.05
CA GLY A 99 4.64 14.12 -3.26
C GLY A 99 3.71 15.06 -4.05
N ALA A 100 2.65 14.54 -4.66
CA ALA A 100 1.67 15.37 -5.33
C ALA A 100 0.83 16.10 -4.27
N LYS A 101 0.80 17.44 -4.32
CA LYS A 101 -0.16 18.21 -3.50
C LYS A 101 -1.54 17.59 -3.70
N PRO A 102 -2.31 17.31 -2.63
CA PRO A 102 -3.71 16.96 -2.79
C PRO A 102 -4.31 18.02 -3.69
N ALA A 103 -4.89 17.62 -4.82
CA ALA A 103 -5.73 18.53 -5.57
C ALA A 103 -6.74 19.04 -4.54
N LEU A 104 -6.60 20.32 -4.19
CA LEU A 104 -7.53 21.02 -3.36
C LEU A 104 -8.86 20.86 -4.09
N VAL A 105 -9.68 19.91 -3.65
CA VAL A 105 -11.11 19.96 -3.94
C VAL A 105 -11.52 21.22 -3.20
N ALA A 106 -11.50 22.33 -3.94
CA ALA A 106 -12.03 23.60 -3.48
C ALA A 106 -13.40 23.27 -2.93
N ALA A 107 -13.56 23.42 -1.61
CA ALA A 107 -14.85 23.42 -0.99
C ALA A 107 -15.67 24.44 -1.77
N ARG A 108 -16.62 23.95 -2.57
CA ARG A 108 -17.66 24.79 -3.14
C ARG A 108 -18.46 25.29 -1.95
N THR A 109 -18.13 26.48 -1.46
CA THR A 109 -19.09 27.32 -0.77
C THR A 109 -20.18 27.61 -1.80
N VAL A 110 -21.36 27.04 -1.58
CA VAL A 110 -22.58 27.50 -2.23
C VAL A 110 -23.21 28.44 -1.22
N ASP A 111 -23.34 29.70 -1.64
CA ASP A 111 -24.01 30.78 -0.92
C ASP A 111 -25.49 30.45 -0.62
#